data_AF-A0A2N2FSI6-F1
#
_entry.id   AF-A0A2N2FSI6-F1
#
_cell.length_a   1.000
_cell.length_b   1.000
_cell.length_c   1.000
_cell.angle_alpha   90.00
_cell.angle_beta   90.00
_cell.angle_gamma   90.00
#
_symmetry.space_group_name_H-M   'P 1'
#
loop_
_entity.id
_entity.type
_entity.pdbx_description
1 polymer ?
#
loop_
_entity_poly.entity_id
_entity_poly.type
_entity_poly.pdbx_seq_one_letter_code
_entity_poly.pdbx_strand_id
1 'polypeptide(L)'
;MYKSASRKIGIFLSGFILMAWLAFLPAPLYSAEPLELTDGEMADVYASGFSTFTRDDVTGIMRADFKGMDLRTWTEISSLKMGHYNNGTTTGWDNDWTNVSLGSTGADLVAKGLYVEMKFTNPTDPATRQLEYLRIGTNDLTGTISANFNSFSGTVDNGVTNMSRANLGAASISTTNGGF
;
A
#
# COMPACT_ATOMS: atom_id res chain seq x y z
N MET A 1 -34.71 14.69 -71.75
CA MET A 1 -34.83 13.79 -70.57
C MET A 1 -33.66 12.79 -70.39
N TYR A 2 -32.68 12.69 -71.30
CA TYR A 2 -31.59 11.68 -71.20
C TYR A 2 -30.42 12.00 -70.25
N LYS A 3 -30.18 13.27 -69.87
CA LYS A 3 -29.02 13.67 -69.04
C LYS A 3 -29.10 13.29 -67.55
N SER A 4 -30.31 13.09 -67.01
CA SER A 4 -30.50 12.78 -65.58
C SER A 4 -30.25 11.29 -65.28
N ALA A 5 -30.60 10.39 -66.20
CA ALA A 5 -30.42 8.95 -66.04
C ALA A 5 -28.95 8.50 -66.09
N SER A 6 -28.13 9.08 -66.98
CA SER A 6 -26.70 8.72 -67.10
C SER A 6 -25.88 9.12 -65.88
N ARG A 7 -26.22 10.24 -65.23
CA ARG A 7 -25.55 10.71 -64.00
C ARG A 7 -25.79 9.78 -62.81
N LYS A 8 -26.99 9.21 -62.70
CA LYS A 8 -27.33 8.26 -61.62
C LYS A 8 -26.62 6.92 -61.83
N ILE A 9 -26.57 6.41 -63.06
CA ILE A 9 -25.86 5.16 -63.39
C ILE A 9 -24.35 5.27 -63.14
N GLY A 10 -23.73 6.42 -63.46
CA GLY A 10 -22.31 6.65 -63.20
C GLY A 10 -21.94 6.58 -61.71
N ILE A 11 -22.78 7.16 -60.84
CA ILE A 11 -22.57 7.15 -59.38
C ILE A 11 -22.71 5.74 -58.81
N PHE A 12 -23.71 4.97 -59.28
CA PHE A 12 -23.90 3.58 -58.87
C PHE A 12 -22.74 2.68 -59.32
N LEU A 13 -22.26 2.86 -60.57
CA LEU A 13 -21.15 2.07 -61.10
C LEU A 13 -19.83 2.39 -60.39
N SER A 14 -19.55 3.67 -60.10
CA SER A 14 -18.36 4.06 -59.34
C SER A 14 -18.40 3.53 -57.90
N GLY A 15 -19.57 3.53 -57.26
CA GLY A 15 -19.74 2.99 -55.91
C GLY A 15 -19.52 1.47 -55.86
N PHE A 16 -20.00 0.75 -56.89
CA PHE A 16 -19.83 -0.70 -56.99
C PHE A 16 -18.38 -1.10 -57.26
N ILE A 17 -17.66 -0.34 -58.10
CA ILE A 17 -16.24 -0.55 -58.35
C ILE A 17 -15.41 -0.28 -57.09
N LEU A 18 -15.76 0.78 -56.32
CA LEU A 18 -15.06 1.08 -55.06
C LEU A 18 -15.27 -0.04 -54.03
N MET A 19 -16.49 -0.57 -53.88
CA MET A 19 -16.76 -1.71 -52.99
C MET A 19 -16.06 -2.99 -53.44
N ALA A 20 -16.02 -3.26 -54.75
CA ALA A 20 -15.31 -4.43 -55.26
C ALA A 20 -13.80 -4.34 -55.00
N TRP A 21 -13.21 -3.15 -55.04
CA TRP A 21 -11.81 -2.92 -54.68
C TRP A 21 -11.53 -3.12 -53.18
N LEU A 22 -12.47 -2.77 -52.30
CA LEU A 22 -12.37 -3.03 -50.86
C LEU A 22 -12.35 -4.53 -50.52
N ALA A 23 -12.95 -5.38 -51.36
CA ALA A 23 -12.97 -6.84 -51.17
C ALA A 23 -11.64 -7.53 -51.53
N PHE A 24 -10.72 -6.85 -52.22
CA PHE A 24 -9.39 -7.35 -52.56
C PHE A 24 -8.28 -6.74 -51.69
N LEU A 25 -8.63 -5.95 -50.67
CA LEU A 25 -7.66 -5.49 -49.68
C LEU A 25 -7.23 -6.70 -48.83
N PRO A 26 -5.92 -6.97 -48.68
CA PRO A 26 -5.46 -8.00 -47.75
C PRO A 26 -6.00 -7.68 -46.36
N ALA A 27 -6.52 -8.69 -45.67
CA ALA A 27 -7.00 -8.54 -44.31
C ALA A 27 -5.94 -7.82 -43.45
N PRO A 28 -6.35 -6.92 -42.52
CA PRO A 28 -5.38 -6.26 -41.65
C PRO A 28 -4.60 -7.33 -40.88
N LEU A 29 -3.29 -7.41 -41.13
CA LEU A 29 -2.32 -8.30 -40.48
C LEU A 29 -2.03 -7.84 -39.04
N TYR A 30 -3.07 -7.58 -38.25
CA TYR A 30 -2.93 -7.27 -36.85
C TYR A 30 -3.56 -8.41 -36.07
N SER A 31 -2.73 -9.41 -35.79
CA SER A 31 -3.04 -10.37 -34.75
C SER A 31 -2.70 -9.73 -33.41
N ALA A 32 -3.71 -9.39 -32.63
CA ALA A 32 -3.55 -9.11 -31.20
C ALA A 32 -3.52 -10.45 -30.46
N GLU A 33 -2.48 -11.24 -30.72
CA GLU A 33 -2.22 -12.48 -30.00
C GLU A 33 -1.40 -12.16 -28.74
N PRO A 34 -1.75 -12.74 -27.58
CA PRO A 34 -0.91 -12.62 -26.40
C PRO A 34 0.41 -13.36 -26.66
N LEU A 35 1.48 -12.58 -26.90
CA LEU A 35 2.83 -13.10 -27.02
C LEU A 35 3.42 -13.39 -25.64
N GLU A 36 4.12 -14.51 -25.55
CA GLU A 36 4.94 -14.87 -24.39
C GLU A 36 6.05 -13.82 -24.23
N LEU A 37 6.15 -13.24 -23.03
CA LEU A 37 7.21 -12.29 -22.71
C LEU A 37 8.54 -13.03 -22.68
N THR A 38 9.56 -12.44 -23.30
CA THR A 38 10.92 -12.94 -23.21
C THR A 38 11.46 -12.83 -21.79
N ASP A 39 12.47 -13.62 -21.43
CA ASP A 39 13.12 -13.54 -20.11
C ASP A 39 13.61 -12.13 -19.77
N GLY A 40 14.03 -11.34 -20.78
CA GLY A 40 14.41 -9.94 -20.61
C GLY A 40 13.22 -9.03 -20.28
N GLU A 41 12.10 -9.20 -20.98
CA GLU A 41 10.87 -8.46 -20.70
C GLU A 41 10.25 -8.88 -19.36
N MET A 42 10.32 -10.16 -19.01
CA MET A 42 9.89 -10.67 -17.71
C MET A 42 10.79 -10.18 -16.57
N ALA A 43 12.09 -10.03 -16.79
CA ALA A 43 13.02 -9.42 -15.84
C ALA A 43 12.80 -7.91 -15.70
N ASP A 44 12.37 -7.21 -16.76
CA ASP A 44 11.96 -5.81 -16.70
C ASP A 44 10.58 -5.61 -16.04
N VAL A 45 9.75 -6.66 -15.98
CA VAL A 45 8.57 -6.74 -15.10
C VAL A 45 9.05 -7.01 -13.66
N TYR A 46 9.77 -6.03 -13.10
CA TYR A 46 9.93 -5.95 -11.65
C TYR A 46 8.57 -5.63 -11.03
N ALA A 47 8.28 -6.21 -9.86
CA ALA A 47 7.15 -5.83 -9.01
C ALA A 47 7.32 -4.42 -8.40
N SER A 48 7.74 -3.45 -9.23
CA SER A 48 7.86 -2.01 -8.98
C SER A 48 6.60 -1.41 -8.35
N GLY A 49 5.44 -2.04 -8.58
CA GLY A 49 4.16 -1.65 -7.99
C GLY A 49 3.86 -2.23 -6.60
N PHE A 50 4.57 -3.26 -6.13
CA PHE A 50 4.30 -3.93 -4.85
C PHE A 50 5.17 -3.40 -3.70
N SER A 51 6.44 -3.10 -3.97
CA SER A 51 7.31 -2.53 -2.93
C SER A 51 8.31 -1.54 -3.49
N THR A 52 8.56 -0.48 -2.74
CA THR A 52 9.56 0.54 -3.05
C THR A 52 10.58 0.61 -1.94
N PHE A 53 11.85 0.48 -2.30
CA PHE A 53 12.96 0.60 -1.37
C PHE A 53 13.66 1.94 -1.60
N THR A 54 13.79 2.72 -0.54
CA THR A 54 14.46 4.02 -0.56
C THR A 54 15.64 3.99 0.41
N ARG A 55 16.70 4.69 0.03
CA ARG A 55 17.90 4.85 0.83
C ARG A 55 18.30 6.32 0.76
N ASP A 56 18.35 6.95 1.92
CA ASP A 56 18.82 8.31 2.09
C ASP A 56 20.10 8.28 2.94
N ASP A 57 21.23 8.49 2.27
CA ASP A 57 22.54 8.51 2.92
C ASP A 57 22.81 9.81 3.70
N VAL A 58 21.99 10.85 3.53
CA VAL A 58 22.09 12.12 4.27
C VAL A 58 21.40 12.00 5.62
N THR A 59 20.17 11.50 5.65
CA THR A 59 19.42 11.30 6.89
C THR A 59 19.73 9.97 7.58
N GLY A 60 20.32 9.03 6.84
CA GLY A 60 20.59 7.66 7.29
C GLY A 60 19.37 6.75 7.29
N ILE A 61 18.27 7.17 6.66
CA ILE A 61 17.02 6.43 6.63
C ILE A 61 17.01 5.46 5.44
N MET A 62 16.77 4.19 5.72
CA MET A 62 16.52 3.15 4.74
C MET A 62 15.11 2.62 4.94
N ARG A 63 14.29 2.64 3.90
CA ARG A 63 12.87 2.36 4.04
C ARG A 63 12.33 1.49 2.92
N ALA A 64 11.59 0.45 3.29
CA ALA A 64 10.82 -0.39 2.40
C ALA A 64 9.34 -0.08 2.60
N ASP A 65 8.68 0.46 1.58
CA ASP A 65 7.22 0.64 1.57
C ASP A 65 6.58 -0.46 0.73
N PHE A 66 5.56 -1.12 1.28
CA PHE A 66 4.77 -2.13 0.60
C PHE A 66 3.48 -1.48 0.09
N LYS A 67 3.40 -1.27 -1.22
CA LYS A 67 2.29 -0.62 -1.91
C LYS A 67 1.22 -1.66 -2.26
N GLY A 68 -0.05 -1.26 -2.14
CA GLY A 68 -1.20 -2.13 -2.44
C GLY A 68 -1.52 -3.18 -1.37
N MET A 69 -0.84 -3.15 -0.22
CA MET A 69 -1.23 -3.93 0.96
C MET A 69 -2.13 -3.07 1.87
N ASP A 70 -3.43 -3.39 1.82
CA ASP A 70 -4.44 -2.84 2.72
C ASP A 70 -4.85 -3.94 3.70
N LEU A 71 -4.71 -3.67 4.99
CA LEU A 71 -5.32 -4.48 6.05
C LEU A 71 -6.62 -3.79 6.48
N ARG A 72 -7.74 -4.51 6.38
CA ARG A 72 -9.04 -4.07 6.88
C ARG A 72 -9.57 -5.13 7.82
N THR A 73 -9.85 -4.75 9.05
CA THR A 73 -10.35 -5.71 10.01
C THR A 73 -11.27 -5.09 11.04
N TRP A 74 -12.29 -5.85 11.41
CA TRP A 74 -12.92 -5.75 12.71
C TRP A 74 -12.56 -7.01 13.49
N THR A 75 -11.83 -6.86 14.59
CA THR A 75 -11.39 -7.99 15.41
C THR A 75 -11.42 -7.64 16.88
N GLU A 76 -12.00 -8.54 17.66
CA GLU A 76 -11.97 -8.49 19.12
C GLU A 76 -10.94 -9.49 19.65
N ILE A 77 -10.12 -9.04 20.58
CA ILE A 77 -9.03 -9.82 21.19
C ILE A 77 -9.19 -9.70 22.70
N SER A 78 -9.37 -10.83 23.40
CA SER A 78 -9.55 -10.81 24.85
C SER A 78 -8.36 -10.18 25.59
N SER A 79 -7.13 -10.44 25.13
CA SER A 79 -5.92 -9.84 25.70
C SER A 79 -4.80 -9.75 24.67
N LEU A 80 -4.11 -8.61 24.67
CA LEU A 80 -2.92 -8.34 23.86
C LEU A 80 -1.81 -7.85 24.78
N LYS A 81 -0.65 -8.53 24.73
CA LYS A 81 0.52 -8.22 25.57
C LYS A 81 1.76 -8.10 24.71
N MET A 82 2.51 -7.00 24.86
CA MET A 82 3.73 -6.74 24.09
C MET A 82 4.81 -6.08 24.97
N GLY A 83 6.07 -6.38 24.68
CA GLY A 83 7.22 -5.80 25.40
C GLY A 83 7.32 -6.31 26.84
N HIS A 84 7.50 -7.62 27.03
CA HIS A 84 7.80 -8.14 28.37
C HIS A 84 9.19 -7.69 28.81
N TYR A 85 9.30 -7.20 30.03
CA TYR A 85 10.59 -6.83 30.62
C TYR A 85 10.76 -7.44 32.00
N ASN A 86 12.04 -7.62 32.36
CA ASN A 86 12.49 -7.88 33.70
C ASN A 86 13.74 -7.03 33.93
N ASN A 87 13.62 -6.00 34.77
CA ASN A 87 14.73 -5.08 35.06
C ASN A 87 15.45 -5.40 36.38
N GLY A 88 15.23 -6.61 36.95
CA GLY A 88 15.80 -7.03 38.22
C GLY A 88 15.04 -6.54 39.46
N THR A 89 14.12 -5.58 39.33
CA THR A 89 13.25 -5.10 40.42
C THR A 89 11.78 -5.40 40.17
N THR A 90 11.36 -5.30 38.91
CA THR A 90 9.98 -5.49 38.47
C THR A 90 9.95 -6.30 37.18
N THR A 91 8.92 -7.12 37.04
CA THR A 91 8.55 -7.77 35.77
C THR A 91 7.20 -7.23 35.32
N GLY A 92 7.03 -7.08 34.01
CA GLY A 92 5.80 -6.50 33.47
C GLY A 92 5.79 -6.46 31.95
N TRP A 93 4.76 -5.81 31.41
CA TRP A 93 4.56 -5.60 29.99
C TRP A 93 4.50 -4.10 29.69
N ASP A 94 5.22 -3.67 28.66
CA ASP A 94 5.15 -2.30 28.17
C ASP A 94 3.75 -1.98 27.62
N ASN A 95 3.09 -2.97 27.03
CA ASN A 95 1.68 -2.91 26.64
C ASN A 95 0.93 -4.13 27.19
N ASP A 96 -0.06 -3.89 28.06
CA ASP A 96 -0.99 -4.90 28.60
C ASP A 96 -2.42 -4.40 28.42
N TRP A 97 -3.07 -4.90 27.37
CA TRP A 97 -4.40 -4.47 26.97
C TRP A 97 -5.37 -5.64 27.09
N THR A 98 -6.57 -5.38 27.61
CA THR A 98 -7.66 -6.36 27.68
C THR A 98 -8.91 -5.82 26.98
N ASN A 99 -9.79 -6.72 26.52
CA ASN A 99 -10.99 -6.36 25.76
C ASN A 99 -10.67 -5.44 24.57
N VAL A 100 -9.66 -5.83 23.78
CA VAL A 100 -9.21 -5.02 22.65
C VAL A 100 -10.19 -5.20 21.49
N SER A 101 -10.58 -4.10 20.87
CA SER A 101 -11.27 -4.08 19.58
C SER A 101 -10.44 -3.25 18.60
N LEU A 102 -10.11 -3.86 17.48
CA LEU A 102 -9.54 -3.20 16.31
C LEU A 102 -10.71 -2.95 15.35
N GLY A 103 -11.17 -1.71 15.23
CA GLY A 103 -12.42 -1.37 14.56
C GLY A 103 -13.63 -1.47 15.49
N SER A 104 -14.82 -1.34 14.92
CA SER A 104 -16.10 -1.41 15.62
C SER A 104 -17.19 -2.00 14.73
N THR A 105 -18.36 -2.28 15.31
CA THR A 105 -19.51 -2.78 14.55
C THR A 105 -19.90 -1.78 13.46
N GLY A 106 -19.72 -2.17 12.20
CA GLY A 106 -20.02 -1.35 11.03
C GLY A 106 -18.88 -0.43 10.56
N ALA A 107 -17.70 -0.47 11.20
CA ALA A 107 -16.52 0.28 10.76
C ALA A 107 -15.21 -0.49 11.06
N ASP A 108 -14.49 -0.88 10.02
CA ASP A 108 -13.20 -1.57 10.15
C ASP A 108 -12.09 -0.61 10.60
N LEU A 109 -11.07 -1.17 11.27
CA LEU A 109 -9.74 -0.55 11.30
C LEU A 109 -9.07 -0.81 9.95
N VAL A 110 -8.65 0.25 9.28
CA VAL A 110 -8.02 0.23 7.97
C VAL A 110 -6.58 0.72 8.09
N ALA A 111 -5.62 -0.15 7.79
CA ALA A 111 -4.20 0.18 7.71
C ALA A 111 -3.73 0.03 6.25
N LYS A 112 -3.21 1.11 5.67
CA LYS A 112 -2.71 1.12 4.29
C LYS A 112 -1.24 1.50 4.21
N GLY A 113 -0.55 0.86 3.27
CA GLY A 113 0.85 1.17 2.99
C GLY A 113 1.73 0.81 4.19
N LEU A 114 1.80 -0.48 4.48
CA LEU A 114 2.77 -1.06 5.40
C LEU A 114 4.18 -0.62 5.00
N TYR A 115 5.01 -0.28 5.96
CA TYR A 115 6.40 0.03 5.70
C TYR A 115 7.30 -0.50 6.82
N VAL A 116 8.58 -0.71 6.46
CA VAL A 116 9.67 -0.98 7.39
C VAL A 116 10.72 0.09 7.18
N GLU A 117 11.07 0.81 8.24
CA GLU A 117 12.04 1.89 8.22
C GLU A 117 13.16 1.59 9.22
N MET A 118 14.40 1.81 8.79
CA MET A 118 15.59 1.70 9.61
C MET A 118 16.33 3.02 9.53
N LYS A 119 16.86 3.48 10.67
CA LYS A 119 17.75 4.64 10.70
C LYS A 119 19.13 4.22 11.16
N PHE A 120 20.15 4.65 10.42
CA PHE A 120 21.55 4.42 10.77
C PHE A 120 22.30 5.74 11.01
N THR A 121 23.14 5.76 12.03
CA THR A 121 24.25 6.72 12.13
C THR A 121 25.38 6.26 11.20
N ASN A 122 26.08 7.20 10.55
CA ASN A 122 27.16 6.94 9.58
C ASN A 122 26.75 5.93 8.48
N PRO A 123 25.65 6.18 7.76
CA PRO A 123 25.05 5.20 6.83
C PRO A 123 25.98 4.81 5.68
N THR A 124 26.99 5.63 5.35
CA THR A 124 27.93 5.38 4.24
C THR A 124 29.21 4.65 4.66
N ASP A 125 29.56 4.61 5.96
CA ASP A 125 30.80 3.99 6.44
C ASP A 125 30.52 2.67 7.17
N PRO A 126 30.79 1.50 6.56
CA PRO A 126 30.53 0.21 7.19
C PRO A 126 31.24 -0.02 8.53
N ALA A 127 32.39 0.62 8.77
CA ALA A 127 33.18 0.41 9.99
C ALA A 127 32.55 1.12 11.21
N THR A 128 31.83 2.21 10.97
CA THR A 128 31.24 3.06 12.02
C THR A 128 29.72 3.14 11.97
N ARG A 129 29.08 2.38 11.06
CA ARG A 129 27.63 2.33 10.89
C ARG A 129 26.95 1.71 12.11
N GLN A 130 25.95 2.40 12.64
CA GLN A 130 25.17 1.94 13.79
C GLN A 130 23.68 2.09 13.54
N LEU A 131 22.89 1.06 13.83
CA LEU A 131 21.43 1.12 13.77
C LEU A 131 20.91 1.91 14.99
N GLU A 132 20.21 3.01 14.74
CA GLU A 132 19.54 3.80 15.79
C GLU A 132 18.17 3.21 16.13
N TYR A 133 17.35 2.92 15.11
CA TYR A 133 16.04 2.31 15.29
C TYR A 133 15.60 1.49 14.09
N LEU A 134 14.66 0.58 14.37
CA LEU A 134 13.80 -0.10 13.40
C LEU A 134 12.36 0.26 13.72
N ARG A 135 11.59 0.66 12.72
CA ARG A 135 10.17 0.98 12.81
C ARG A 135 9.40 0.16 11.78
N ILE A 136 8.29 -0.42 12.20
CA ILE A 136 7.32 -1.06 11.31
C ILE A 136 6.01 -0.30 11.50
N GLY A 137 5.44 0.20 10.42
CA GLY A 137 4.31 1.12 10.50
C GLY A 137 3.42 1.05 9.27
N THR A 138 2.41 1.91 9.27
CA THR A 138 1.47 2.11 8.17
C THR A 138 1.40 3.60 7.88
N ASN A 139 1.29 3.96 6.61
CA ASN A 139 1.22 5.37 6.20
C ASN A 139 -0.14 6.00 6.48
N ASP A 140 -1.21 5.20 6.42
CA ASP A 140 -2.59 5.63 6.68
C ASP A 140 -3.26 4.57 7.54
N LEU A 141 -3.33 4.84 8.84
CA LEU A 141 -4.25 4.18 9.74
C LEU A 141 -5.50 5.06 9.88
N THR A 142 -6.65 4.44 9.66
CA THR A 142 -7.96 5.05 9.86
C THR A 142 -8.87 4.07 10.60
N GLY A 143 -9.54 4.57 11.63
CA GLY A 143 -10.43 3.79 12.47
C GLY A 143 -10.08 3.90 13.95
N THR A 144 -10.78 3.12 14.77
CA THR A 144 -10.69 3.18 16.23
C THR A 144 -10.09 1.89 16.78
N ILE A 145 -9.15 2.04 17.70
CA ILE A 145 -8.67 0.97 18.57
C ILE A 145 -9.21 1.26 19.97
N SER A 146 -10.01 0.36 20.53
CA SER A 146 -10.53 0.49 21.89
C SER A 146 -10.08 -0.66 22.76
N ALA A 147 -9.70 -0.39 24.01
CA ALA A 147 -9.31 -1.43 24.95
C ALA A 147 -9.41 -0.91 26.40
N ASN A 148 -9.24 -1.83 27.35
CA ASN A 148 -8.79 -1.52 28.69
C ASN A 148 -7.26 -1.54 28.70
N PHE A 149 -6.63 -0.36 28.73
CA PHE A 149 -5.19 -0.18 28.71
C PHE A 149 -4.61 -0.21 30.14
N ASN A 150 -4.37 -1.41 30.67
CA ASN A 150 -3.77 -1.60 32.00
C ASN A 150 -2.32 -1.08 32.03
N SER A 151 -1.62 -1.23 30.92
CA SER A 151 -0.31 -0.63 30.64
C SER A 151 -0.26 -0.24 29.15
N PHE A 152 0.06 1.01 28.86
CA PHE A 152 0.24 1.54 27.52
C PHE A 152 1.60 2.23 27.41
N SER A 153 2.39 1.80 26.43
CA SER A 153 3.63 2.45 26.04
C SER A 153 3.57 2.77 24.56
N GLY A 154 3.64 4.04 24.24
CA GLY A 154 3.44 4.54 22.89
C GLY A 154 3.19 6.05 22.91
N THR A 155 2.95 6.59 21.72
CA THR A 155 2.64 8.02 21.58
C THR A 155 1.19 8.18 21.17
N VAL A 156 0.48 9.06 21.86
CA VAL A 156 -0.90 9.46 21.54
C VAL A 156 -0.94 10.93 21.13
N ASP A 157 -2.10 11.40 20.67
CA ASP A 157 -2.30 12.80 20.24
C ASP A 157 -1.34 13.25 19.14
N ASN A 158 -1.27 12.45 18.05
CA ASN A 158 -0.46 12.78 16.88
C ASN A 158 1.03 13.03 17.19
N GLY A 159 1.60 12.22 18.08
CA GLY A 159 3.04 12.30 18.38
C GLY A 159 3.41 13.24 19.54
N VAL A 160 2.44 13.93 20.15
CA VAL A 160 2.71 14.97 21.17
C VAL A 160 2.96 14.35 22.55
N THR A 161 2.16 13.36 22.94
CA THR A 161 2.23 12.79 24.29
C THR A 161 2.87 11.41 24.23
N ASN A 162 4.16 11.35 24.56
CA ASN A 162 4.87 10.07 24.71
C ASN A 162 4.59 9.52 26.11
N MET A 163 4.04 8.31 26.17
CA MET A 163 3.66 7.64 27.40
C MET A 163 4.46 6.35 27.53
N SER A 164 4.91 6.07 28.75
CA SER A 164 5.61 4.84 29.09
C SER A 164 4.88 4.17 30.23
N ARG A 165 4.38 2.95 29.97
CA ARG A 165 3.70 2.06 30.93
C ARG A 165 2.58 2.76 31.70
N ALA A 166 1.84 3.63 31.03
CA ALA A 166 0.75 4.40 31.61
C ALA A 166 -0.52 3.53 31.67
N ASN A 167 -1.26 3.61 32.76
CA ASN A 167 -2.60 3.02 32.85
C ASN A 167 -3.62 4.06 32.37
N LEU A 168 -4.26 3.80 31.23
CA LEU A 168 -5.28 4.70 30.65
C LEU A 168 -6.71 4.22 30.94
N GLY A 169 -6.86 3.03 31.56
CA GLY A 169 -8.17 2.41 31.77
C GLY A 169 -8.90 2.09 30.47
N ALA A 170 -10.23 2.07 30.52
CA ALA A 170 -11.07 1.89 29.35
C ALA A 170 -11.01 3.16 28.47
N ALA A 171 -10.40 3.06 27.30
CA ALA A 171 -10.27 4.19 26.38
C ALA A 171 -10.37 3.76 24.91
N SER A 172 -10.41 4.75 24.03
CA SER A 172 -10.39 4.55 22.57
C SER A 172 -9.41 5.54 21.95
N ILE A 173 -8.60 5.04 21.03
CA ILE A 173 -7.66 5.82 20.23
C ILE A 173 -8.16 5.78 18.79
N SER A 174 -8.53 6.93 18.26
CA SER A 174 -9.03 7.07 16.89
C SER A 174 -8.00 7.78 16.03
N THR A 175 -7.84 7.29 14.80
CA THR A 175 -6.94 7.88 13.81
C THR A 175 -7.74 8.20 12.53
N THR A 176 -7.38 9.30 11.88
CA THR A 176 -7.94 9.69 10.59
C THR A 176 -6.77 10.09 9.71
N ASN A 177 -6.32 9.17 8.85
CA ASN A 177 -5.08 9.30 8.08
C ASN A 177 -3.82 9.47 8.95
N GLY A 178 -3.78 8.83 10.12
CA GLY A 178 -2.62 8.86 11.00
C GLY A 178 -1.61 7.81 10.59
N GLY A 179 -0.37 8.21 10.27
CA GLY A 179 0.74 7.27 10.16
C GLY A 179 1.32 6.95 11.54
N PHE A 180 1.79 5.72 11.73
CA PHE A 180 2.73 5.37 12.81
C PHE A 180 4.15 5.49 12.28
#